data_AF-A0A1D2QTA4-F1
#
_entry.id   AF-A0A1D2QTA4-F1
#
_cell.length_a   1.000
_cell.length_b   1.000
_cell.length_c   1.000
_cell.angle_alpha   90.00
_cell.angle_beta   90.00
_cell.angle_gamma   90.00
#
_symmetry.space_group_name_H-M   'P 1'
#
loop_
_entity.id
_entity.type
_entity.pdbx_description
1 polymer ?
#
loop_
_entity_poly.entity_id
_entity_poly.type
_entity_poly.pdbx_seq_one_letter_code
_entity_poly.pdbx_strand_id
1 'polypeptide(L)'
;MADIRNSFNSGSTRQYYPTYQIRFSPEERNKLETWANGRPIAAYIKDVLFVEERKPQRSTGMILQDHKLFAKALGVLGQSRLSSNINQMAKAVHTGTLMVDEDTEQAIIKAMQAVIWQREMFIRAMGLKPDQGDSQ
;
A
#
# COMPACT_ATOMS: atom_id res chain seq x y z
N MET A 1 -3.80 43.15 35.60
CA MET A 1 -3.73 41.68 35.74
C MET A 1 -5.14 41.13 35.52
N ALA A 2 -5.26 40.17 34.58
CA ALA A 2 -6.44 39.33 34.26
C ALA A 2 -7.74 40.08 33.85
N ASP A 3 -8.54 39.66 32.87
CA ASP A 3 -8.82 38.30 32.41
C ASP A 3 -8.94 38.21 30.87
N ILE A 4 -8.03 37.44 30.27
CA ILE A 4 -8.23 36.81 28.97
C ILE A 4 -8.63 35.37 29.30
N ARG A 5 -9.93 35.10 29.39
CA ARG A 5 -10.51 33.76 29.31
C ARG A 5 -12.02 33.90 29.20
N ASN A 6 -12.54 33.68 28.00
CA ASN A 6 -13.39 32.54 27.68
C ASN A 6 -14.31 32.87 26.50
N SER A 7 -13.72 33.00 25.31
CA SER A 7 -14.44 33.17 24.04
C SER A 7 -14.33 31.89 23.19
N PHE A 8 -14.57 30.73 23.78
CA PHE A 8 -14.56 29.44 23.08
C PHE A 8 -15.69 28.54 23.58
N ASN A 9 -16.95 28.92 23.34
CA ASN A 9 -18.00 27.91 23.28
C ASN A 9 -19.19 28.36 22.43
N SER A 10 -18.95 28.57 21.13
CA SER A 10 -20.03 28.47 20.14
C SER A 10 -20.36 26.99 19.96
N GLY A 11 -21.25 26.47 20.81
CA GLY A 11 -21.64 25.07 20.82
C GLY A 11 -22.19 24.65 19.46
N SER A 12 -21.45 23.80 18.75
CA SER A 12 -21.96 23.05 17.62
C SER A 12 -23.20 22.27 18.10
N THR A 13 -24.35 22.51 17.49
CA THR A 13 -25.55 21.69 17.71
C THR A 13 -25.17 20.24 17.44
N ARG A 14 -25.15 19.39 18.47
CA ARG A 14 -24.89 17.95 18.32
C ARG A 14 -25.90 17.40 17.31
N GLN A 15 -25.42 17.11 16.11
CA GLN A 15 -26.26 16.51 15.08
C GLN A 15 -26.70 15.13 15.57
N TYR A 16 -27.97 15.02 15.96
CA TYR A 16 -28.55 13.78 16.44
C TYR A 16 -28.93 12.92 15.24
N TYR A 17 -28.22 11.82 15.04
CA TYR A 17 -28.60 10.81 14.07
C TYR A 17 -29.53 9.79 14.75
N PRO A 18 -30.71 9.51 14.18
CA PRO A 18 -31.60 8.50 14.74
C PRO A 18 -30.90 7.14 14.78
N THR A 19 -31.00 6.46 15.92
CA THR A 19 -30.37 5.16 16.14
C THR A 19 -31.42 4.05 16.04
N TYR A 20 -31.12 2.99 15.30
CA TYR A 20 -31.97 1.81 15.20
C TYR A 20 -31.35 0.65 16.00
N GLN A 21 -32.17 0.01 16.82
CA GLN A 21 -31.79 -1.21 17.55
C GLN A 21 -32.29 -2.41 16.74
N ILE A 22 -31.38 -3.31 16.37
CA ILE A 22 -31.71 -4.55 15.66
C ILE A 22 -31.48 -5.71 16.63
N ARG A 23 -32.47 -6.59 16.76
CA ARG A 23 -32.35 -7.82 17.57
C ARG A 23 -31.86 -8.94 16.66
N PHE A 24 -30.82 -9.64 17.11
CA PHE A 24 -30.28 -10.81 16.42
C PHE A 24 -30.46 -12.04 17.30
N SER A 25 -30.82 -13.17 16.68
CA SER A 25 -30.64 -14.47 17.31
C SER A 25 -29.14 -14.78 17.46
N PRO A 26 -28.76 -15.72 18.36
CA PRO A 26 -27.37 -16.13 18.50
C PRO A 26 -26.75 -16.64 17.19
N GLU A 27 -27.54 -17.34 16.37
CA GLU A 27 -27.09 -17.86 15.07
C GLU A 27 -26.82 -16.75 14.06
N GLU A 28 -27.71 -15.76 13.98
CA GLU A 28 -27.56 -14.60 13.10
C GLU A 28 -26.35 -13.76 13.49
N ARG A 29 -26.10 -13.60 14.80
CA ARG A 29 -24.93 -12.89 15.29
C ARG A 29 -23.62 -13.57 14.90
N ASN A 30 -23.56 -14.89 15.00
CA ASN A 30 -22.37 -15.66 14.61
C ASN A 30 -22.10 -15.54 13.09
N LYS A 31 -23.15 -15.63 12.26
CA LYS A 31 -23.05 -15.38 10.83
C LYS A 31 -22.49 -13.99 10.52
N LEU A 32 -22.97 -12.96 11.21
CA LEU A 32 -22.47 -11.59 11.06
C LEU A 32 -21.02 -11.44 11.50
N GLU A 33 -20.60 -12.07 12.60
CA GLU A 33 -19.20 -12.05 13.05
C GLU A 33 -18.27 -12.71 12.03
N THR A 34 -18.69 -13.84 11.46
CA THR A 34 -17.97 -14.55 10.40
C THR A 34 -17.87 -13.70 9.13
N TRP A 35 -18.97 -13.09 8.69
CA TRP A 35 -18.98 -12.25 7.49
C TRP A 35 -18.24 -10.92 7.65
N ALA A 36 -18.26 -10.35 8.86
CA ALA A 36 -17.56 -9.10 9.16
C ALA A 36 -16.03 -9.26 9.10
N ASN A 37 -15.50 -10.48 9.26
CA ASN A 37 -14.09 -10.82 9.09
C ASN A 37 -13.14 -9.83 9.82
N GLY A 38 -13.39 -9.60 11.11
CA GLY A 38 -12.62 -8.69 11.96
C GLY A 38 -13.03 -7.21 11.91
N ARG A 39 -14.02 -6.83 11.09
CA ARG A 39 -14.60 -5.48 11.09
C ARG A 39 -15.67 -5.32 12.19
N PRO A 40 -15.90 -4.10 12.70
CA PRO A 40 -17.04 -3.85 13.60
C PRO A 40 -18.37 -4.20 12.94
N ILE A 41 -19.20 -5.02 13.60
CA ILE A 41 -20.48 -5.53 13.09
C ILE A 41 -21.39 -4.39 12.61
N ALA A 42 -21.48 -3.28 13.35
CA ALA A 42 -22.29 -2.13 12.97
C ALA A 42 -21.82 -1.44 11.68
N ALA A 43 -20.50 -1.45 11.41
CA ALA A 43 -19.95 -0.92 10.17
C ALA A 43 -20.25 -1.86 8.99
N TYR A 44 -20.09 -3.17 9.21
CA TYR A 44 -20.45 -4.19 8.21
C TYR A 44 -21.93 -4.15 7.85
N ILE A 45 -22.84 -4.05 8.83
CA ILE A 45 -24.29 -3.92 8.59
C ILE A 45 -24.60 -2.67 7.77
N LYS A 46 -23.99 -1.53 8.10
CA LYS A 46 -24.16 -0.29 7.32
C LYS A 46 -23.66 -0.45 5.89
N ASP A 47 -22.52 -1.12 5.71
CA ASP A 47 -22.00 -1.39 4.37
C ASP A 47 -23.00 -2.23 3.58
N VAL A 48 -23.51 -3.34 4.14
CA VAL A 48 -24.50 -4.22 3.50
C VAL A 48 -25.81 -3.50 3.18
N LEU A 49 -26.30 -2.61 4.05
CA LEU A 49 -27.56 -1.88 3.82
C LEU A 49 -27.44 -0.75 2.80
N PHE A 50 -26.26 -0.16 2.65
CA PHE A 50 -26.03 1.02 1.80
C PHE A 50 -24.99 0.75 0.69
N VAL A 51 -24.82 -0.52 0.27
CA VAL A 51 -23.82 -0.96 -0.73
C VAL A 51 -23.92 -0.17 -2.04
N GLU A 52 -25.13 0.20 -2.47
CA GLU A 52 -25.34 0.83 -3.78
C GLU A 52 -24.89 2.30 -3.86
N GLU A 53 -24.76 3.01 -2.72
CA GLU A 53 -24.39 4.43 -2.72
C GLU A 53 -22.93 4.70 -2.35
N ARG A 54 -22.19 3.68 -1.88
CA ARG A 54 -20.77 3.86 -1.54
C ARG A 54 -19.88 3.60 -2.74
N LYS A 55 -19.28 4.67 -3.27
CA LYS A 55 -18.06 4.59 -4.08
C LYS A 55 -17.09 3.62 -3.37
N PRO A 56 -16.52 2.63 -4.07
CA PRO A 56 -15.73 1.59 -3.44
C PRO A 56 -14.56 2.24 -2.70
N GLN A 57 -14.59 2.17 -1.36
CA GLN A 57 -13.38 2.41 -0.59
C GLN A 57 -12.41 1.28 -0.91
N ARG A 58 -11.22 1.66 -1.37
CA ARG A 58 -10.14 0.75 -1.77
C ARG A 58 -10.05 -0.38 -0.76
N SER A 59 -10.16 -1.61 -1.24
CA SER A 59 -9.95 -2.80 -0.42
C SER A 59 -8.60 -2.66 0.28
N THR A 60 -8.64 -2.44 1.59
CA THR A 60 -7.50 -2.68 2.47
C THR A 60 -7.42 -4.20 2.62
N GLY A 61 -7.11 -4.87 1.51
CA GLY A 61 -7.08 -6.32 1.36
C GLY A 61 -5.67 -6.89 1.43
N MET A 62 -4.67 -6.07 1.75
CA MET A 62 -3.34 -6.54 2.09
C MET A 62 -3.00 -6.04 3.49
N ILE A 63 -2.58 -6.97 4.35
CA ILE A 63 -2.34 -6.71 5.76
C ILE A 63 -1.27 -5.61 5.85
N LEU A 64 -1.47 -4.59 6.69
CA LEU A 64 -0.51 -3.49 6.90
C LEU A 64 0.93 -3.97 7.17
N GLN A 65 1.08 -5.21 7.66
CA GLN A 65 2.35 -5.89 7.89
C GLN A 65 3.08 -6.25 6.59
N ASP A 66 2.36 -6.71 5.56
CA ASP A 66 2.92 -7.05 4.25
C ASP A 66 3.42 -5.78 3.54
N HIS A 67 2.66 -4.67 3.64
CA HIS A 67 3.08 -3.38 3.11
C HIS A 67 4.40 -2.88 3.71
N LYS A 68 4.63 -3.07 5.02
CA LYS A 68 5.89 -2.68 5.67
C LYS A 68 7.06 -3.54 5.19
N LEU A 69 6.85 -4.84 5.02
CA LEU A 69 7.89 -5.75 4.52
C LEU A 69 8.26 -5.40 3.07
N PHE A 70 7.28 -5.15 2.20
CA PHE A 70 7.53 -4.72 0.81
C PHE A 70 8.18 -3.34 0.74
N ALA A 71 7.72 -2.37 1.53
CA ALA A 71 8.35 -1.05 1.60
C ALA A 71 9.82 -1.14 2.07
N LYS A 72 10.10 -1.99 3.06
CA LYS A 72 11.47 -2.26 3.53
C LYS A 72 12.31 -2.92 2.44
N ALA A 73 11.78 -3.92 1.73
CA ALA A 73 12.48 -4.58 0.62
C ALA A 73 12.83 -3.59 -0.50
N LEU A 74 11.89 -2.73 -0.89
CA LEU A 74 12.14 -1.65 -1.87
C LEU A 74 13.13 -0.61 -1.36
N GLY A 75 13.09 -0.26 -0.07
CA GLY A 75 14.06 0.62 0.56
C GLY A 75 15.48 0.07 0.50
N VAL A 76 15.66 -1.23 0.80
CA VAL A 76 16.96 -1.91 0.67
C VAL A 76 17.41 -1.96 -0.79
N LEU A 77 16.49 -2.20 -1.73
CA LEU A 77 16.80 -2.18 -3.15
C LEU A 77 17.27 -0.79 -3.61
N GLY A 78 16.59 0.28 -3.18
CA GLY A 78 17.01 1.66 -3.45
C GLY A 78 18.37 2.01 -2.85
N GLN A 79 18.70 1.43 -1.68
CA GLN A 79 20.00 1.61 -1.02
C GLN A 79 21.14 0.82 -1.66
N SER A 80 20.87 -0.16 -2.52
CA SER A 80 21.89 -1.04 -3.13
C SER A 80 22.82 -0.35 -4.13
N ARG A 81 22.68 0.97 -4.33
CA ARG A 81 23.54 1.82 -5.18
C ARG A 81 23.70 1.27 -6.61
N LEU A 82 22.66 0.65 -7.17
CA LEU A 82 22.70 0.04 -8.51
C LEU A 82 23.27 0.97 -9.58
N SER A 83 22.88 2.24 -9.60
CA SER A 83 23.40 3.22 -10.56
C SER A 83 24.92 3.42 -10.45
N SER A 84 25.46 3.43 -9.24
CA SER A 84 26.91 3.53 -9.01
C SER A 84 27.63 2.27 -9.49
N ASN A 85 27.07 1.09 -9.22
CA ASN A 85 27.67 -0.18 -9.63
C ASN A 85 27.62 -0.35 -11.15
N ILE A 86 26.52 0.04 -11.80
CA ILE A 86 26.39 0.06 -13.26
C ILE A 86 27.41 1.01 -13.89
N ASN A 87 27.63 2.19 -13.29
CA ASN A 87 28.65 3.12 -13.78
C ASN A 87 30.07 2.56 -13.62
N GLN A 88 30.35 1.81 -12.55
CA GLN A 88 31.63 1.10 -12.39
C GLN A 88 31.82 0.00 -13.43
N MET A 89 30.77 -0.77 -13.73
CA MET A 89 30.79 -1.78 -14.80
C MET A 89 31.03 -1.13 -16.16
N ALA A 90 30.28 -0.07 -16.51
CA ALA A 90 30.46 0.66 -17.76
C ALA A 90 31.89 1.21 -17.90
N LYS A 91 32.45 1.75 -16.81
CA LYS A 91 33.84 2.21 -16.80
C LYS A 91 34.82 1.04 -16.98
N ALA A 92 34.61 -0.09 -16.30
CA ALA A 92 35.47 -1.26 -16.42
C ALA A 92 35.43 -1.90 -17.82
N VAL A 93 34.27 -1.88 -18.49
CA VAL A 93 34.15 -2.28 -19.90
C VAL A 93 34.91 -1.30 -20.79
N HIS A 94 34.69 0.00 -20.60
CA HIS A 94 35.35 1.03 -21.41
C HIS A 94 36.88 1.04 -21.26
N THR A 95 37.39 0.74 -20.06
CA THR A 95 38.84 0.62 -19.79
C THR A 95 39.41 -0.76 -20.15
N GLY A 96 38.60 -1.68 -20.69
CA GLY A 96 39.01 -3.04 -21.04
C GLY A 96 39.39 -3.92 -19.83
N THR A 97 39.03 -3.49 -18.63
CA THR A 97 39.34 -4.19 -17.36
C THR A 97 38.31 -5.28 -17.05
N LEU A 98 37.09 -5.13 -17.56
CA LEU A 98 36.06 -6.16 -17.56
C LEU A 98 35.92 -6.70 -19.00
N MET A 99 36.38 -7.94 -19.22
CA MET A 99 36.11 -8.68 -20.45
C MET A 99 34.64 -9.09 -20.42
N VAL A 100 33.84 -8.55 -21.34
CA VAL A 100 32.44 -8.95 -21.53
C VAL A 100 32.39 -9.84 -22.75
N ASP A 101 32.21 -11.13 -22.52
CA ASP A 101 31.81 -12.06 -23.56
C ASP A 101 30.27 -12.12 -23.68
N GLU A 102 29.78 -12.77 -24.72
CA GLU A 102 28.34 -12.90 -25.00
C GLU A 102 27.58 -13.55 -23.83
N ASP A 103 28.19 -14.53 -23.14
CA ASP A 103 27.58 -15.23 -22.00
C ASP A 103 27.45 -14.30 -20.78
N THR A 104 28.46 -13.46 -20.55
CA THR A 104 28.51 -12.46 -19.48
C THR A 104 27.50 -11.35 -19.73
N GLU A 105 27.38 -10.88 -20.98
CA GLU A 105 26.36 -9.91 -21.38
C GLU A 105 24.95 -10.46 -21.12
N GLN A 106 24.67 -11.69 -21.55
CA GLN A 106 23.39 -12.34 -21.31
C GLN A 106 23.09 -12.52 -19.82
N ALA A 107 24.10 -12.88 -19.02
CA ALA A 107 23.95 -13.01 -17.57
C ALA A 107 23.57 -11.66 -16.92
N ILE A 108 24.18 -10.55 -17.35
CA ILE A 108 23.87 -9.21 -16.87
C ILE A 108 22.44 -8.80 -17.24
N ILE A 109 22.04 -9.00 -18.51
CA ILE A 109 20.68 -8.68 -18.98
C ILE A 109 19.63 -9.47 -18.19
N LYS A 110 19.88 -10.77 -17.99
CA LYS A 110 18.99 -11.65 -17.22
C LYS A 110 18.86 -11.19 -15.77
N ALA A 111 19.97 -10.80 -15.14
CA ALA A 111 19.96 -10.25 -13.79
C ALA A 111 19.17 -8.94 -13.70
N MET A 112 19.33 -8.03 -14.67
CA MET A 112 18.56 -6.78 -14.74
C MET A 112 17.05 -7.04 -14.87
N GLN A 113 16.66 -7.95 -15.77
CA GLN A 113 15.26 -8.33 -15.96
C GLN A 113 14.64 -8.92 -14.69
N ALA A 114 15.39 -9.76 -13.95
CA ALA A 114 14.93 -10.31 -12.67
C ALA A 114 14.67 -9.21 -11.63
N VAL A 115 15.55 -8.20 -11.54
CA VAL A 115 15.39 -7.07 -10.61
C VAL A 115 14.19 -6.20 -10.98
N ILE A 116 13.99 -5.91 -12.27
CA ILE A 116 12.83 -5.16 -12.77
C ILE A 116 11.53 -5.91 -12.43
N TRP A 117 11.49 -7.21 -12.71
CA TRP A 117 10.35 -8.06 -12.42
C TRP A 117 10.01 -8.09 -10.92
N GLN A 118 11.01 -8.23 -10.05
CA GLN A 118 10.83 -8.18 -8.60
C GLN A 118 10.26 -6.82 -8.15
N ARG A 119 10.78 -5.71 -8.70
CA ARG A 119 10.26 -4.36 -8.42
C ARG A 119 8.79 -4.25 -8.82
N GLU A 120 8.42 -4.70 -10.00
CA GLU A 120 7.02 -4.67 -10.46
C GLU A 120 6.11 -5.52 -9.58
N MET A 121 6.53 -6.73 -9.20
CA MET A 121 5.76 -7.60 -8.31
C MET A 121 5.50 -6.93 -6.96
N PHE A 122 6.49 -6.27 -6.37
CA PHE A 122 6.30 -5.56 -5.10
C PHE A 122 5.38 -4.34 -5.23
N ILE A 123 5.49 -3.57 -6.32
CA ILE A 123 4.61 -2.43 -6.56
C ILE A 123 3.16 -2.88 -6.77
N ARG A 124 2.94 -3.91 -7.58
CA ARG A 124 1.61 -4.49 -7.84
C ARG A 124 1.02 -5.10 -6.56
N ALA A 125 1.82 -5.82 -5.77
CA ALA A 125 1.38 -6.37 -4.49
C ALA A 125 0.87 -5.25 -3.56
N MET A 126 1.54 -4.10 -3.51
CA MET A 126 1.09 -2.96 -2.69
C MET A 126 -0.14 -2.22 -3.23
N GLY A 127 -0.73 -2.66 -4.36
CA GLY A 127 -1.87 -1.98 -4.99
C GLY A 127 -1.51 -0.60 -5.56
N LEU A 128 -0.21 -0.32 -5.72
CA LEU A 128 0.28 0.89 -6.36
C LEU A 128 0.34 0.63 -7.87
N LYS A 129 -0.09 1.59 -8.68
CA LYS A 129 0.19 1.53 -10.12
C LYS A 129 1.70 1.75 -10.29
N PRO A 130 2.40 0.92 -11.10
CA PRO A 130 3.75 1.25 -11.48
C PRO A 130 3.72 2.62 -12.15
N ASP A 131 4.48 3.55 -11.60
CA ASP A 131 4.76 4.82 -12.23
C ASP A 131 5.48 4.49 -13.54
N GLN A 132 4.71 4.49 -14.63
CA GLN A 132 5.27 4.48 -15.97
C GLN A 132 5.77 5.89 -16.17
N GLY A 133 7.02 6.12 -15.76
CA GLY A 133 7.70 7.38 -16.00
C GLY A 133 7.48 7.75 -17.45
N ASP A 134 6.87 8.92 -17.65
CA ASP A 134 6.45 9.43 -18.93
C ASP A 134 7.56 9.24 -19.97
N SER A 135 7.22 8.47 -21.01
CA SER A 135 7.99 8.45 -22.24
C SER A 135 8.00 9.87 -22.81
N GLN A 136 9.13 10.56 -22.66
CA GLN A 136 9.56 11.63 -23.56
C GLN A 136 10.58 11.07 -24.54
#